data_AF-A0A7V7QHU5-F1
#
_entry.id   AF-A0A7V7QHU5-F1
#
_cell.length_a   1.000
_cell.length_b   1.000
_cell.length_c   1.000
_cell.angle_alpha   90.00
_cell.angle_beta   90.00
_cell.angle_gamma   90.00
#
_symmetry.space_group_name_H-M   'P 1'
#
loop_
_entity.id
_entity.type
_entity.pdbx_description
1 polymer ?
#
loop_
_entity_poly.entity_id
_entity_poly.type
_entity_poly.pdbx_seq_one_letter_code
_entity_poly.pdbx_strand_id
1 'polypeptide(L)'
;MIGMLATQSSTPIIGEVARVLGWLMNAIFAFLSSAFNIENIGLCIILFTFIVYTLMIPLTIKQQKFSKLSAKMNPEIQAIQKKYKGKQDQQSMMAMNEETKAVYRKYGTSPTGGCLQLIIQMPILFALYQVINNIPAYVISVKNTYDALVTGIMSTSGYQAIMEEIGKGKNVNPDKFDYLKVETIIDVLYKFNSSDWANLADKFPNLSTVIEQTADKMSHMNSFLGGINISDAPITNLLSVAILIPILSGLTQWLNVKLMPQPQTPSNAEENPMANSMKTMNVMMPVMSAVMSFTLPSGLGLYWIAGSVFRCIQQLVINKYMDSIDLDDLIKKNLDKVNKKRERQGLPQISASAKTNVRSIETPIKNVAKSQDNKQSKANETSQSVSTGKAKPGSIREKANMVKQFNEKNTK
;
A
#
# COMPACT_ATOMS: atom_id res chain seq x y z
N MET A 1 -29.95 2.57 -13.52
CA MET A 1 -28.97 2.02 -14.49
C MET A 1 -27.67 2.77 -14.24
N ILE A 2 -26.72 2.16 -13.53
CA ILE A 2 -25.49 2.85 -13.08
C ILE A 2 -24.54 2.85 -14.27
N GLY A 3 -24.49 3.96 -15.01
CA GLY A 3 -23.54 4.16 -16.09
C GLY A 3 -22.13 4.08 -15.55
N MET A 4 -21.41 3.02 -15.92
CA MET A 4 -19.98 2.91 -15.65
C MET A 4 -19.27 3.91 -16.57
N LEU A 5 -18.59 4.87 -15.94
CA LEU A 5 -17.83 5.96 -16.54
C LEU A 5 -16.36 5.51 -16.62
N ALA A 6 -15.70 5.76 -17.75
CA ALA A 6 -14.30 5.48 -18.12
C ALA A 6 -13.62 4.18 -17.60
N THR A 7 -12.39 3.90 -18.03
CA THR A 7 -11.76 2.60 -17.77
C THR A 7 -11.36 2.44 -16.30
N GLN A 8 -12.27 1.93 -15.46
CA GLN A 8 -11.96 1.56 -14.07
C GLN A 8 -11.01 0.36 -14.05
N SER A 9 -10.05 0.34 -13.11
CA SER A 9 -9.13 -0.81 -12.97
C SER A 9 -9.86 -2.09 -12.60
N SER A 10 -9.46 -3.16 -13.27
CA SER A 10 -9.90 -4.53 -13.03
C SER A 10 -9.06 -5.26 -11.95
N THR A 11 -8.08 -4.60 -11.33
CA THR A 11 -7.25 -5.24 -10.31
C THR A 11 -8.07 -5.59 -9.06
N PRO A 12 -8.09 -6.86 -8.61
CA PRO A 12 -8.85 -7.27 -7.43
C PRO A 12 -8.48 -6.43 -6.21
N ILE A 13 -9.47 -6.08 -5.38
CA ILE A 13 -9.36 -5.19 -4.20
C ILE A 13 -9.11 -3.71 -4.57
N ILE A 14 -8.12 -3.41 -5.41
CA ILE A 14 -7.80 -2.02 -5.77
C ILE A 14 -8.93 -1.37 -6.57
N GLY A 15 -9.54 -2.09 -7.52
CA GLY A 15 -10.68 -1.58 -8.30
C GLY A 15 -11.91 -1.27 -7.44
N GLU A 16 -12.21 -2.12 -6.45
CA GLU A 16 -13.32 -1.91 -5.52
C GLU A 16 -13.08 -0.71 -4.60
N VAL A 17 -11.85 -0.60 -4.07
CA VAL A 17 -11.45 0.56 -3.27
C VAL A 17 -11.49 1.84 -4.12
N ALA A 18 -11.01 1.79 -5.36
CA ALA A 18 -11.05 2.92 -6.29
C ALA A 18 -12.48 3.34 -6.62
N ARG A 19 -13.42 2.41 -6.76
CA ARG A 19 -14.85 2.71 -6.99
C ARG A 19 -15.46 3.47 -5.81
N VAL A 20 -15.22 3.02 -4.58
CA VAL A 20 -15.70 3.70 -3.37
C VAL A 20 -15.09 5.10 -3.25
N LEU A 21 -13.79 5.22 -3.46
CA LEU A 21 -13.10 6.52 -3.45
C LEU A 21 -13.58 7.43 -4.60
N GLY A 22 -13.93 6.85 -5.75
CA GLY A 22 -14.52 7.54 -6.88
C GLY A 22 -15.89 8.14 -6.55
N TRP A 23 -16.77 7.40 -5.87
CA TRP A 23 -18.04 7.95 -5.36
C TRP A 23 -17.82 9.12 -4.42
N LEU A 24 -16.84 9.01 -3.52
CA LEU A 24 -16.46 10.10 -2.64
C LEU A 24 -15.98 11.32 -3.42
N MET A 25 -15.11 11.13 -4.42
CA MET A 25 -14.61 12.22 -5.25
C MET A 25 -15.73 12.90 -6.04
N ASN A 26 -16.65 12.14 -6.64
CA ASN A 26 -17.82 12.68 -7.34
C ASN A 26 -18.72 13.48 -6.38
N ALA A 27 -18.96 12.97 -5.18
CA ALA A 27 -19.76 13.67 -4.18
C ALA A 27 -19.11 15.00 -3.76
N ILE A 28 -17.79 15.03 -3.57
CA ILE A 28 -17.05 16.25 -3.23
C ILE A 28 -17.12 17.25 -4.37
N PHE A 29 -16.86 16.81 -5.61
CA PHE A 29 -16.90 17.70 -6.77
C PHE A 29 -18.30 18.27 -6.99
N ALA A 30 -19.34 17.42 -6.93
CA ALA A 30 -20.73 17.86 -7.05
C ALA A 30 -21.13 18.83 -5.93
N PHE A 31 -20.66 18.60 -4.70
CA PHE A 31 -20.89 19.51 -3.57
C PHE A 31 -20.21 20.86 -3.78
N LEU A 32 -18.95 20.89 -4.21
CA LEU A 32 -18.23 22.14 -4.51
C LEU A 32 -18.92 22.95 -5.62
N SER A 33 -19.33 22.28 -6.69
CA SER A 33 -20.06 22.90 -7.80
C SER A 33 -21.44 23.41 -7.34
N SER A 34 -22.23 22.60 -6.63
CA SER A 34 -23.60 22.98 -6.26
C SER A 34 -23.68 23.99 -5.11
N ALA A 35 -22.81 23.89 -4.12
CA ALA A 35 -22.88 24.73 -2.92
C ALA A 35 -22.10 26.04 -3.04
N PHE A 36 -21.00 26.04 -3.80
CA PHE A 36 -20.08 27.19 -3.89
C PHE A 36 -19.89 27.69 -5.33
N ASN A 37 -20.47 27.04 -6.33
CA ASN A 37 -20.22 27.32 -7.75
C ASN A 37 -18.72 27.22 -8.10
N ILE A 38 -18.02 26.29 -7.46
CA ILE A 38 -16.58 26.05 -7.64
C ILE A 38 -16.40 24.73 -8.38
N GLU A 39 -15.97 24.82 -9.64
CA GLU A 39 -15.61 23.67 -10.47
C GLU A 39 -14.09 23.58 -10.56
N ASN A 40 -13.46 23.01 -9.54
CA ASN A 40 -12.01 22.98 -9.42
C ASN A 40 -11.51 21.60 -8.95
N ILE A 41 -10.76 20.93 -9.82
CA ILE A 41 -10.23 19.60 -9.56
C ILE A 41 -9.15 19.63 -8.46
N GLY A 42 -8.30 20.66 -8.42
CA GLY A 42 -7.26 20.79 -7.41
C GLY A 42 -7.83 20.90 -5.99
N LEU A 43 -8.86 21.72 -5.79
CA LEU A 43 -9.57 21.84 -4.53
C LEU A 43 -10.31 20.54 -4.16
N CYS A 44 -10.90 19.87 -5.15
CA CYS A 44 -11.51 18.56 -4.95
C CYS A 44 -10.48 17.54 -4.42
N ILE A 45 -9.28 17.48 -4.99
CA ILE A 45 -8.19 16.60 -4.53
C ILE A 45 -7.79 16.93 -3.08
N ILE A 46 -7.67 18.20 -2.72
CA ILE A 46 -7.30 18.64 -1.36
C ILE A 46 -8.36 18.17 -0.34
N LEU A 47 -9.63 18.49 -0.58
CA LEU A 47 -10.72 18.11 0.31
C LEU A 47 -10.87 16.60 0.43
N PHE A 48 -10.79 15.92 -0.70
CA PHE A 48 -10.79 14.46 -0.75
C PHE A 48 -9.69 13.89 0.14
N THR A 49 -8.48 14.44 0.05
CA THR A 49 -7.33 14.00 0.86
C THR A 49 -7.59 14.17 2.35
N PHE A 50 -8.16 15.31 2.76
CA PHE A 50 -8.46 15.58 4.16
C PHE A 50 -9.54 14.64 4.71
N ILE A 51 -10.58 14.35 3.93
CA ILE A 51 -11.64 13.42 4.32
C ILE A 51 -11.08 12.01 4.50
N VAL A 52 -10.31 11.51 3.54
CA VAL A 52 -9.70 10.17 3.63
C VAL A 52 -8.81 10.06 4.87
N TYR A 53 -7.93 11.03 5.12
CA TYR A 53 -7.08 10.98 6.31
C TYR A 53 -7.85 11.13 7.62
N THR A 54 -8.93 11.92 7.64
CA THR A 54 -9.83 12.02 8.80
C THR A 54 -10.44 10.66 9.13
N LEU A 55 -10.94 9.94 8.13
CA LEU A 55 -11.48 8.58 8.31
C LEU A 55 -10.42 7.58 8.78
N MET A 56 -9.14 7.82 8.44
CA MET A 56 -8.02 6.98 8.88
C MET A 56 -7.51 7.28 10.29
N ILE A 57 -7.95 8.36 10.95
CA ILE A 57 -7.47 8.74 12.30
C ILE A 57 -7.52 7.58 13.32
N PRO A 58 -8.61 6.79 13.46
CA PRO A 58 -8.67 5.70 14.43
C PRO A 58 -7.61 4.61 14.16
N LEU A 59 -7.32 4.36 12.89
CA LEU A 59 -6.27 3.44 12.47
C LEU A 59 -4.88 4.01 12.80
N THR A 60 -4.64 5.29 12.49
CA THR A 60 -3.37 5.98 12.81
C THR A 60 -3.10 5.98 14.33
N ILE A 61 -4.11 6.19 15.16
CA ILE A 61 -3.98 6.12 16.63
C ILE A 61 -3.52 4.71 17.06
N LYS A 62 -4.10 3.64 16.49
CA LYS A 62 -3.68 2.26 16.80
C LYS A 62 -2.23 2.01 16.38
N GLN A 63 -1.82 2.52 15.21
CA GLN A 63 -0.46 2.42 14.71
C GLN A 63 0.54 3.15 15.61
N GLN A 64 0.20 4.37 16.07
CA GLN A 64 1.06 5.12 16.98
C GLN A 64 1.21 4.47 18.36
N LYS A 65 0.14 3.87 18.89
CA LYS A 65 0.22 3.06 20.12
C LYS A 65 1.22 1.92 19.97
N PHE A 66 1.20 1.22 18.83
CA PHE A 66 2.19 0.19 18.53
C PHE A 66 3.61 0.77 18.44
N SER A 67 3.78 1.93 17.80
CA SER A 67 5.08 2.60 17.68
C SER A 67 5.67 2.96 19.06
N LYS A 68 4.89 3.56 19.97
CA LYS A 68 5.33 3.86 21.34
C LYS A 68 5.71 2.58 22.12
N LEU A 69 4.93 1.51 22.01
CA LEU A 69 5.26 0.22 22.62
C LEU A 69 6.54 -0.37 22.02
N SER A 70 6.71 -0.26 20.70
CA SER A 70 7.91 -0.72 20.01
C SER A 70 9.15 0.04 20.46
N ALA A 71 9.06 1.36 20.71
CA ALA A 71 10.15 2.14 21.27
C ALA A 71 10.59 1.62 22.66
N LYS A 72 9.66 1.23 23.54
CA LYS A 72 9.97 0.60 24.84
C LYS A 72 10.55 -0.80 24.72
N MET A 73 10.11 -1.57 23.72
CA MET A 73 10.64 -2.92 23.43
C MET A 73 12.00 -2.90 22.75
N ASN A 74 12.32 -1.83 22.01
CA ASN A 74 13.50 -1.75 21.14
C ASN A 74 14.82 -2.06 21.87
N PRO A 75 15.09 -1.58 23.11
CA PRO A 75 16.32 -1.93 23.83
C PRO A 75 16.44 -3.43 24.13
N GLU A 76 15.33 -4.12 24.49
CA GLU A 76 15.31 -5.56 24.73
C GLU A 76 15.54 -6.34 23.42
N ILE A 77 14.91 -5.91 22.33
CA ILE A 77 15.10 -6.51 20.99
C ILE A 77 16.54 -6.32 20.52
N GLN A 78 17.13 -5.15 20.74
CA GLN A 78 18.53 -4.88 20.39
C GLN A 78 19.51 -5.72 21.21
N ALA A 79 19.23 -5.95 22.50
CA ALA A 79 20.06 -6.82 23.33
C ALA A 79 20.06 -8.27 22.79
N ILE A 80 18.90 -8.76 22.35
CA ILE A 80 18.77 -10.07 21.69
C ILE A 80 19.57 -10.08 20.38
N GLN A 81 19.41 -9.07 19.51
CA GLN A 81 20.17 -8.99 18.25
C GLN A 81 21.69 -8.99 18.48
N LYS A 82 22.17 -8.27 19.50
CA LYS A 82 23.60 -8.27 19.90
C LYS A 82 24.05 -9.65 20.38
N LYS A 83 23.23 -10.36 21.17
CA LYS A 83 23.52 -11.72 21.68
C LYS A 83 23.74 -12.74 20.57
N TYR A 84 23.07 -12.58 19.43
CA TYR A 84 23.15 -13.50 18.28
C TYR A 84 23.98 -12.93 17.10
N LYS A 85 24.66 -11.80 17.29
CA LYS A 85 25.45 -11.16 16.23
C LYS A 85 26.52 -12.12 15.70
N GLY A 86 26.61 -12.24 14.36
CA GLY A 86 27.57 -13.12 13.67
C GLY A 86 27.19 -14.60 13.64
N LYS A 87 26.06 -15.00 14.26
CA LYS A 87 25.56 -16.38 14.21
C LYS A 87 24.58 -16.53 13.06
N GLN A 88 24.92 -17.36 12.07
CA GLN A 88 24.06 -17.64 10.91
C GLN A 88 23.48 -19.06 10.92
N ASP A 89 23.75 -19.83 11.98
CA ASP A 89 23.18 -21.17 12.12
C ASP A 89 21.65 -21.10 12.30
N GLN A 90 20.97 -22.08 11.69
CA GLN A 90 19.51 -22.14 11.69
C GLN A 90 18.93 -22.15 13.12
N GLN A 91 19.63 -22.77 14.07
CA GLN A 91 19.23 -22.84 15.47
C GLN A 91 19.30 -21.48 16.16
N SER A 92 20.39 -20.74 15.99
CA SER A 92 20.55 -19.38 16.52
C SER A 92 19.51 -18.43 15.97
N MET A 93 19.19 -18.52 14.67
CA MET A 93 18.13 -17.70 14.07
C MET A 93 16.74 -18.04 14.63
N MET A 94 16.45 -19.32 14.86
CA MET A 94 15.20 -19.73 15.52
C MET A 94 15.14 -19.23 16.96
N ALA A 95 16.21 -19.39 17.74
CA ALA A 95 16.29 -18.93 19.12
C ALA A 95 16.14 -17.40 19.22
N MET A 96 16.80 -16.65 18.34
CA MET A 96 16.66 -15.20 18.25
C MET A 96 15.21 -14.78 17.98
N ASN A 97 14.53 -15.48 17.06
CA ASN A 97 13.13 -15.23 16.74
C ASN A 97 12.19 -15.57 17.93
N GLU A 98 12.48 -16.62 18.68
CA GLU A 98 11.71 -16.99 19.88
C GLU A 98 11.88 -16.00 21.03
N GLU A 99 13.13 -15.59 21.33
CA GLU A 99 13.41 -14.57 22.34
C GLU A 99 12.75 -13.24 21.96
N THR A 100 12.84 -12.85 20.67
CA THR A 100 12.17 -11.65 20.16
C THR A 100 10.65 -11.76 20.35
N LYS A 101 10.04 -12.89 20.00
CA LYS A 101 8.60 -13.14 20.23
C LYS A 101 8.24 -13.09 21.72
N ALA A 102 9.12 -13.56 22.61
CA ALA A 102 8.91 -13.51 24.06
C ALA A 102 8.88 -12.06 24.56
N VAL A 103 9.72 -11.17 24.03
CA VAL A 103 9.64 -9.73 24.29
C VAL A 103 8.28 -9.19 23.85
N TYR A 104 7.84 -9.42 22.61
CA TYR A 104 6.51 -8.96 22.17
C TYR A 104 5.37 -9.46 23.09
N ARG A 105 5.43 -10.72 23.54
CA ARG A 105 4.48 -11.32 24.48
C ARG A 105 4.47 -10.64 25.84
N LYS A 106 5.65 -10.29 26.39
CA LYS A 106 5.79 -9.55 27.66
C LYS A 106 5.05 -8.22 27.65
N TYR A 107 4.96 -7.57 26.48
CA TYR A 107 4.25 -6.30 26.31
C TYR A 107 2.81 -6.47 25.77
N GLY A 108 2.34 -7.72 25.62
CA GLY A 108 0.99 -8.01 25.11
C GLY A 108 0.78 -7.62 23.64
N THR A 109 1.85 -7.55 22.84
CA THR A 109 1.80 -7.15 21.42
C THR A 109 2.32 -8.25 20.49
N SER A 110 2.26 -8.02 19.18
CA SER A 110 2.80 -8.93 18.16
C SER A 110 3.64 -8.16 17.13
N PRO A 111 4.64 -8.82 16.49
CA PRO A 111 5.44 -8.20 15.42
C PRO A 111 4.61 -7.67 14.23
N THR A 112 3.43 -8.24 14.01
CA THR A 112 2.53 -7.89 12.90
C THR A 112 1.81 -6.54 13.08
N GLY A 113 1.87 -5.93 14.27
CA GLY A 113 1.24 -4.65 14.54
C GLY A 113 1.83 -3.47 13.74
N GLY A 114 3.11 -3.56 13.36
CA GLY A 114 3.83 -2.49 12.67
C GLY A 114 3.67 -2.50 11.15
N CYS A 115 3.62 -3.68 10.52
CA CYS A 115 3.49 -3.80 9.06
C CYS A 115 2.05 -3.61 8.54
N LEU A 116 1.05 -3.68 9.43
CA LEU A 116 -0.36 -3.52 9.08
C LEU A 116 -0.64 -2.15 8.43
N GLN A 117 0.09 -1.11 8.82
CA GLN A 117 -0.04 0.22 8.23
C GLN A 117 0.31 0.22 6.75
N LEU A 118 1.45 -0.36 6.39
CA LEU A 118 1.91 -0.38 5.01
C LEU A 118 0.96 -1.20 4.13
N ILE A 119 0.49 -2.34 4.64
CA ILE A 119 -0.45 -3.21 3.91
C ILE A 119 -1.77 -2.49 3.61
N ILE A 120 -2.30 -1.70 4.54
CA ILE A 120 -3.55 -0.96 4.32
C ILE A 120 -3.29 0.29 3.46
N GLN A 121 -2.14 0.94 3.63
CA GLN A 121 -1.81 2.18 2.93
C GLN A 121 -1.56 1.96 1.43
N MET A 122 -0.93 0.85 1.04
CA MET A 122 -0.55 0.61 -0.36
C MET A 122 -1.78 0.50 -1.29
N PRO A 123 -2.82 -0.30 -1.01
CA PRO A 123 -4.03 -0.33 -1.83
C PRO A 123 -4.73 1.02 -1.92
N ILE A 124 -4.77 1.77 -0.81
CA ILE A 124 -5.35 3.12 -0.79
C ILE A 124 -4.53 4.04 -1.71
N LEU A 125 -3.20 4.07 -1.59
CA LEU A 125 -2.34 4.89 -2.44
C LEU A 125 -2.52 4.59 -3.94
N PHE A 126 -2.56 3.31 -4.32
CA PHE A 126 -2.78 2.92 -5.72
C PHE A 126 -4.19 3.24 -6.21
N ALA A 127 -5.21 3.01 -5.39
CA ALA A 127 -6.58 3.38 -5.73
C ALA A 127 -6.72 4.91 -5.90
N LEU A 128 -6.07 5.69 -5.05
CA LEU A 128 -6.04 7.16 -5.16
C LEU A 128 -5.34 7.63 -6.43
N TYR A 129 -4.17 7.05 -6.72
CA TYR A 129 -3.46 7.33 -7.97
C TYR A 129 -4.36 7.05 -9.19
N GLN A 130 -5.10 5.95 -9.18
CA GLN A 130 -6.02 5.60 -10.24
C GLN A 130 -7.21 6.57 -10.36
N VAL A 131 -7.76 7.00 -9.22
CA VAL A 131 -8.89 7.94 -9.18
C VAL A 131 -8.48 9.32 -9.71
N ILE A 132 -7.31 9.83 -9.31
CA ILE A 132 -6.80 11.13 -9.75
C ILE A 132 -6.34 11.12 -11.22
N ASN A 133 -5.77 10.02 -11.70
CA ASN A 133 -5.35 9.93 -13.10
C ASN A 133 -6.48 9.61 -14.08
N ASN A 134 -7.66 9.22 -13.60
CA ASN A 134 -8.81 8.92 -14.43
C ASN A 134 -10.08 9.57 -13.85
N ILE A 135 -10.01 10.86 -13.52
CA ILE A 135 -11.13 11.61 -12.92
C ILE A 135 -12.43 11.48 -13.73
N PRO A 136 -12.43 11.56 -15.08
CA PRO A 136 -13.65 11.34 -15.87
C PRO A 136 -14.32 9.98 -15.62
N ALA A 137 -13.56 8.95 -15.19
CA ALA A 137 -14.09 7.64 -14.84
C ALA A 137 -14.89 7.60 -13.54
N TYR A 138 -14.82 8.68 -12.75
CA TYR A 138 -15.44 8.74 -11.44
C TYR A 138 -16.33 9.97 -11.27
N VAL A 139 -15.99 11.10 -11.92
CA VAL A 139 -16.70 12.37 -11.80
C VAL A 139 -17.49 12.66 -13.07
N ILE A 140 -18.82 12.58 -12.96
CA ILE A 140 -19.73 12.67 -14.09
C ILE A 140 -19.62 14.02 -14.80
N SER A 141 -19.61 15.12 -14.05
CA SER A 141 -19.54 16.47 -14.63
C SER A 141 -18.26 16.69 -15.46
N VAL A 142 -17.14 16.13 -15.00
CA VAL A 142 -15.87 16.18 -15.74
C VAL A 142 -15.97 15.34 -17.01
N LYS A 143 -16.54 14.13 -16.95
CA LYS A 143 -16.76 13.29 -18.14
C LYS A 143 -17.61 14.00 -19.19
N ASN A 144 -18.73 14.58 -18.77
CA ASN A 144 -19.69 15.23 -19.67
C ASN A 144 -19.09 16.42 -20.43
N THR A 145 -17.98 17.00 -19.92
CA THR A 145 -17.24 18.06 -20.61
C THR A 145 -16.67 17.57 -21.95
N TYR A 146 -16.42 16.26 -22.09
CA TYR A 146 -15.83 15.66 -23.30
C TYR A 146 -16.86 15.15 -24.32
N ASP A 147 -18.13 14.97 -23.95
CA ASP A 147 -19.12 14.23 -24.76
C ASP A 147 -19.27 14.78 -26.19
N ALA A 148 -19.38 16.11 -26.32
CA ALA A 148 -19.50 16.76 -27.62
C ALA A 148 -18.24 16.59 -28.48
N LEU A 149 -17.06 16.75 -27.88
CA LEU A 149 -15.78 16.58 -28.56
C LEU A 149 -15.58 15.14 -29.02
N VAL A 150 -15.81 14.16 -28.15
CA VAL A 150 -15.62 12.75 -28.45
C VAL A 150 -16.58 12.29 -29.54
N THR A 151 -17.84 12.75 -29.49
CA THR A 151 -18.83 12.50 -30.55
C THR A 151 -18.35 13.05 -31.90
N GLY A 152 -17.81 14.27 -31.92
CA GLY A 152 -17.23 14.86 -33.12
C GLY A 152 -16.03 14.09 -33.66
N ILE A 153 -15.11 13.68 -32.76
CA ILE A 153 -13.92 12.88 -33.11
C ILE A 153 -14.36 11.55 -33.73
N MET A 154 -15.24 10.81 -33.07
CA MET A 154 -15.70 9.49 -33.54
C MET A 154 -16.50 9.56 -34.85
N SER A 155 -17.07 10.72 -35.18
CA SER A 155 -17.77 10.97 -36.45
C SER A 155 -16.81 11.32 -37.59
N THR A 156 -15.53 11.56 -37.31
CA THR A 156 -14.52 11.93 -38.32
C THR A 156 -13.89 10.68 -38.94
N SER A 157 -13.86 10.58 -40.26
CA SER A 157 -13.23 9.46 -40.96
C SER A 157 -11.74 9.35 -40.61
N GLY A 158 -11.30 8.14 -40.24
CA GLY A 158 -9.90 7.88 -39.88
C GLY A 158 -9.48 8.32 -38.48
N TYR A 159 -10.43 8.75 -37.62
CA TYR A 159 -10.13 9.23 -36.27
C TYR A 159 -9.30 8.27 -35.42
N GLN A 160 -9.46 6.96 -35.59
CA GLN A 160 -8.77 5.94 -34.80
C GLN A 160 -7.25 6.03 -34.95
N ALA A 161 -6.76 6.12 -36.19
CA ALA A 161 -5.33 6.23 -36.46
C ALA A 161 -4.76 7.54 -35.91
N ILE A 162 -5.52 8.63 -36.02
CA ILE A 162 -5.16 9.94 -35.48
C ILE A 162 -5.04 9.88 -33.95
N MET A 163 -6.06 9.32 -33.27
CA MET A 163 -6.08 9.21 -31.81
C MET A 163 -5.02 8.23 -31.30
N GLU A 164 -4.72 7.16 -32.04
CA GLU A 164 -3.64 6.23 -31.70
C GLU A 164 -2.26 6.89 -31.78
N GLU A 165 -2.02 7.68 -32.83
CA GLU A 165 -0.78 8.46 -32.99
C GLU A 165 -0.61 9.45 -31.82
N ILE A 166 -1.66 10.19 -31.47
CA ILE A 166 -1.65 11.13 -30.35
C ILE A 166 -1.41 10.39 -29.03
N GLY A 167 -2.08 9.24 -28.81
CA GLY A 167 -1.97 8.44 -27.58
C GLY A 167 -0.55 7.88 -27.36
N LYS A 168 0.14 7.44 -28.42
CA LYS A 168 1.52 6.91 -28.33
C LYS A 168 2.50 7.89 -27.66
N GLY A 169 2.32 9.19 -27.87
CA GLY A 169 3.15 10.23 -27.24
C GLY A 169 2.96 10.40 -25.72
N LYS A 170 1.96 9.74 -25.10
CA LYS A 170 1.53 10.00 -23.71
C LYS A 170 1.65 8.79 -22.78
N ASN A 171 2.54 7.82 -23.09
CA ASN A 171 2.69 6.57 -22.33
C ASN A 171 1.38 5.74 -22.23
N VAL A 172 0.50 5.89 -23.22
CA VAL A 172 -0.72 5.11 -23.39
C VAL A 172 -0.32 3.90 -24.25
N ASN A 173 -0.12 2.72 -23.65
CA ASN A 173 0.28 1.51 -24.38
C ASN A 173 -0.77 1.15 -25.46
N PRO A 174 -0.51 1.42 -26.75
CA PRO A 174 -1.53 1.40 -27.81
C PRO A 174 -2.19 0.02 -27.98
N ASP A 175 -1.47 -1.07 -27.69
CA ASP A 175 -1.97 -2.44 -27.79
C ASP A 175 -3.04 -2.79 -26.73
N LYS A 176 -3.27 -1.90 -25.76
CA LYS A 176 -4.26 -2.07 -24.69
C LYS A 176 -5.50 -1.20 -24.84
N PHE A 177 -5.54 -0.30 -25.82
CA PHE A 177 -6.61 0.69 -25.95
C PHE A 177 -7.47 0.42 -27.18
N ASP A 178 -8.76 0.21 -26.92
CA ASP A 178 -9.78 0.06 -27.95
C ASP A 178 -10.38 1.44 -28.24
N TYR A 179 -9.88 2.10 -29.29
CA TYR A 179 -10.36 3.43 -29.72
C TYR A 179 -11.77 3.41 -30.34
N LEU A 180 -12.44 2.25 -30.38
CA LEU A 180 -13.89 2.16 -30.64
C LEU A 180 -14.71 2.60 -29.42
N LYS A 181 -14.11 2.60 -28.23
CA LYS A 181 -14.80 2.97 -26.99
C LYS A 181 -14.63 4.47 -26.73
N VAL A 182 -15.76 5.14 -26.51
CA VAL A 182 -15.85 6.54 -26.04
C VAL A 182 -14.89 6.79 -24.88
N GLU A 183 -14.89 5.88 -23.91
CA GLU A 183 -14.08 5.96 -22.69
C GLU A 183 -12.58 6.02 -22.95
N THR A 184 -12.08 5.27 -23.94
CA THR A 184 -10.67 5.29 -24.34
C THR A 184 -10.26 6.67 -24.84
N ILE A 185 -11.12 7.32 -25.64
CA ILE A 185 -10.85 8.65 -26.18
C ILE A 185 -10.84 9.67 -25.04
N ILE A 186 -11.79 9.59 -24.12
CA ILE A 186 -11.82 10.45 -22.91
C ILE A 186 -10.55 10.27 -22.08
N ASP A 187 -10.12 9.03 -21.85
CA ASP A 187 -8.91 8.71 -21.06
C ASP A 187 -7.63 9.31 -21.70
N VAL A 188 -7.57 9.40 -23.04
CA VAL A 188 -6.48 10.06 -23.75
C VAL A 188 -6.57 11.58 -23.64
N LEU A 189 -7.75 12.15 -23.93
CA LEU A 189 -7.98 13.60 -23.87
C LEU A 189 -7.78 14.17 -22.46
N TYR A 190 -8.09 13.42 -21.41
CA TYR A 190 -7.88 13.84 -20.02
C TYR A 190 -6.39 13.97 -19.64
N LYS A 191 -5.50 13.27 -20.34
CA LYS A 191 -4.05 13.35 -20.13
C LYS A 191 -3.40 14.51 -20.89
N PHE A 192 -4.18 15.30 -21.62
CA PHE A 192 -3.66 16.42 -22.37
C PHE A 192 -3.17 17.53 -21.46
N ASN A 193 -1.98 18.01 -21.78
CA ASN A 193 -1.45 19.26 -21.27
C ASN A 193 -1.84 20.41 -22.22
N SER A 194 -1.46 21.64 -21.86
CA SER A 194 -1.80 22.84 -22.63
C SER A 194 -1.38 22.79 -24.12
N SER A 195 -0.27 22.12 -24.46
CA SER A 195 0.21 22.00 -25.86
C SER A 195 -0.50 20.93 -26.69
N ASP A 196 -1.07 19.92 -26.04
CA ASP A 196 -1.71 18.79 -26.74
C ASP A 196 -3.04 19.19 -27.38
N TRP A 197 -3.75 20.13 -26.76
CA TRP A 197 -4.99 20.69 -27.28
C TRP A 197 -4.80 21.37 -28.64
N ALA A 198 -3.68 22.08 -28.82
CA ALA A 198 -3.32 22.69 -30.11
C ALA A 198 -3.06 21.63 -31.18
N ASN A 199 -2.28 20.59 -30.86
CA ASN A 199 -2.02 19.48 -31.78
C ASN A 199 -3.31 18.74 -32.18
N LEU A 200 -4.25 18.57 -31.24
CA LEU A 200 -5.57 18.00 -31.56
C LEU A 200 -6.36 18.90 -32.51
N ALA A 201 -6.37 20.22 -32.29
CA ALA A 201 -7.04 21.18 -33.16
C ALA A 201 -6.48 21.14 -34.59
N ASP A 202 -5.16 21.01 -34.74
CA ASP A 202 -4.50 20.87 -36.04
C ASP A 202 -4.92 19.60 -36.79
N LYS A 203 -5.06 18.48 -36.06
CA LYS A 203 -5.44 17.17 -36.63
C LYS A 203 -6.96 17.03 -36.87
N PHE A 204 -7.79 17.86 -36.23
CA PHE A 204 -9.25 17.90 -36.38
C PHE A 204 -9.76 19.32 -36.66
N PRO A 205 -9.46 19.91 -37.83
CA PRO A 205 -9.79 21.31 -38.12
C PRO A 205 -11.31 21.60 -38.12
N ASN A 206 -12.14 20.60 -38.42
CA ASN A 206 -13.60 20.75 -38.37
C ASN A 206 -14.16 20.81 -36.94
N LEU A 207 -13.33 20.52 -35.93
CA LEU A 207 -13.71 20.48 -34.52
C LEU A 207 -13.01 21.57 -33.71
N SER A 208 -12.22 22.47 -34.31
CA SER A 208 -11.38 23.45 -33.59
C SER A 208 -12.15 24.22 -32.52
N THR A 209 -13.35 24.72 -32.83
CA THR A 209 -14.19 25.42 -31.85
C THR A 209 -14.63 24.53 -30.67
N VAL A 210 -15.00 23.28 -30.92
CA VAL A 210 -15.41 22.33 -29.87
C VAL A 210 -14.19 21.93 -29.02
N ILE A 211 -13.03 21.80 -29.65
CA ILE A 211 -11.75 21.53 -28.99
C ILE A 211 -11.38 22.69 -28.07
N GLU A 212 -11.41 23.92 -28.56
CA GLU A 212 -11.13 25.14 -27.77
C GLU A 212 -12.07 25.25 -26.57
N GLN A 213 -13.39 25.10 -26.79
CA GLN A 213 -14.36 25.13 -25.68
C GLN A 213 -14.13 24.04 -24.64
N THR A 214 -13.72 22.85 -25.06
CA THR A 214 -13.39 21.75 -24.15
C THR A 214 -12.10 22.03 -23.39
N ALA A 215 -11.07 22.51 -24.10
CA ALA A 215 -9.78 22.89 -23.53
C ALA A 215 -9.93 24.01 -22.50
N ASP A 216 -10.76 25.03 -22.78
CA ASP A 216 -11.03 26.14 -21.87
C ASP A 216 -11.74 25.69 -20.59
N LYS A 217 -12.77 24.83 -20.72
CA LYS A 217 -13.45 24.24 -19.56
C LYS A 217 -12.49 23.40 -18.72
N MET A 218 -11.65 22.59 -19.36
CA MET A 218 -10.64 21.80 -18.65
C MET A 218 -9.57 22.67 -18.02
N SER A 219 -9.13 23.73 -18.69
CA SER A 219 -8.19 24.71 -18.15
C SER A 219 -8.76 25.40 -16.91
N HIS A 220 -10.03 25.81 -16.95
CA HIS A 220 -10.73 26.37 -15.79
C HIS A 220 -10.77 25.37 -14.62
N MET A 221 -11.19 24.12 -14.87
CA MET A 221 -11.25 23.08 -13.84
C MET A 221 -9.88 22.70 -13.26
N ASN A 222 -8.85 22.76 -14.09
CA ASN A 222 -7.47 22.44 -13.71
C ASN A 222 -6.69 23.65 -13.18
N SER A 223 -7.23 24.86 -13.28
CA SER A 223 -6.58 26.06 -12.77
C SER A 223 -6.50 26.00 -11.25
N PHE A 224 -5.37 26.36 -10.67
CA PHE A 224 -5.16 26.36 -9.23
C PHE A 224 -4.33 27.58 -8.83
N LEU A 225 -4.77 28.27 -7.77
CA LEU A 225 -4.14 29.49 -7.23
C LEU A 225 -3.80 30.55 -8.31
N GLY A 226 -4.64 30.67 -9.34
CA GLY A 226 -4.56 31.72 -10.35
C GLY A 226 -3.34 31.68 -11.29
N GLY A 227 -2.53 30.61 -11.27
CA GLY A 227 -1.33 30.52 -12.11
C GLY A 227 -0.74 29.12 -12.32
N ILE A 228 -1.38 28.09 -11.77
CA ILE A 228 -0.94 26.70 -11.89
C ILE A 228 -2.02 25.93 -12.64
N ASN A 229 -1.67 25.29 -13.75
CA ASN A 229 -2.51 24.27 -14.35
C ASN A 229 -2.09 22.90 -13.80
N ILE A 230 -2.99 22.19 -13.14
CA ILE A 230 -2.66 20.93 -12.47
C ILE A 230 -2.39 19.76 -13.43
N SER A 231 -2.78 19.86 -14.71
CA SER A 231 -2.44 18.86 -15.73
C SER A 231 -0.99 18.99 -16.22
N ASP A 232 -0.39 20.17 -16.05
CA ASP A 232 0.96 20.44 -16.52
C ASP A 232 1.99 20.00 -15.47
N ALA A 233 3.10 19.40 -15.93
CA ALA A 233 4.22 19.04 -15.06
C ALA A 233 5.11 20.27 -14.81
N PRO A 234 5.60 20.52 -13.59
CA PRO A 234 6.40 21.70 -13.29
C PRO A 234 7.65 21.87 -14.17
N ILE A 235 8.26 20.77 -14.64
CA ILE A 235 9.44 20.81 -15.51
C ILE A 235 9.18 21.47 -16.87
N THR A 236 7.93 21.53 -17.35
CA THR A 236 7.61 22.12 -18.68
C THR A 236 7.76 23.64 -18.69
N ASN A 237 7.62 24.29 -17.53
CA ASN A 237 7.80 25.73 -17.38
C ASN A 237 8.41 26.06 -16.01
N LEU A 238 9.74 26.17 -15.98
CA LEU A 238 10.50 26.45 -14.75
C LEU A 238 10.25 27.85 -14.16
N LEU A 239 9.67 28.77 -14.94
CA LEU A 239 9.29 30.11 -14.46
C LEU A 239 7.88 30.14 -13.85
N SER A 240 7.11 29.06 -14.01
CA SER A 240 5.78 28.95 -13.40
C SER A 240 5.86 28.81 -11.88
N VAL A 241 4.85 29.34 -11.18
CA VAL A 241 4.63 29.13 -9.74
C VAL A 241 4.50 27.64 -9.41
N ALA A 242 4.18 26.78 -10.40
CA ALA A 242 4.14 25.32 -10.25
C ALA A 242 5.46 24.71 -9.75
N ILE A 243 6.61 25.38 -9.93
CA ILE A 243 7.91 24.93 -9.42
C ILE A 243 7.97 24.85 -7.88
N LEU A 244 7.07 25.54 -7.19
CA LEU A 244 6.93 25.45 -5.74
C LEU A 244 6.35 24.10 -5.30
N ILE A 245 5.58 23.41 -6.14
CA ILE A 245 4.93 22.14 -5.78
C ILE A 245 5.95 21.06 -5.41
N PRO A 246 6.98 20.75 -6.23
CA PRO A 246 8.02 19.80 -5.87
C PRO A 246 8.74 20.12 -4.56
N ILE A 247 9.07 21.40 -4.36
CA ILE A 247 9.79 21.90 -3.18
C ILE A 247 8.93 21.70 -1.94
N LEU A 248 7.67 22.16 -2.00
CA LEU A 248 6.72 22.02 -0.90
C LEU A 248 6.38 20.56 -0.61
N SER A 249 6.26 19.70 -1.63
CA SER A 249 6.05 18.26 -1.45
C SER A 249 7.18 17.64 -0.64
N GLY A 250 8.44 17.88 -1.05
CA GLY A 250 9.61 17.38 -0.32
C GLY A 250 9.70 17.91 1.10
N LEU A 251 9.55 19.23 1.29
CA LEU A 251 9.64 19.87 2.61
C LEU A 251 8.54 19.41 3.57
N THR A 252 7.29 19.35 3.12
CA THR A 252 6.16 18.93 3.95
C THR A 252 6.23 17.44 4.28
N GLN A 253 6.67 16.60 3.35
CA GLN A 253 6.90 15.19 3.63
C GLN A 253 8.04 14.98 4.63
N TRP A 254 9.13 15.74 4.50
CA TRP A 254 10.22 15.71 5.46
C TRP A 254 9.73 16.10 6.86
N LEU A 255 8.97 17.20 6.96
CA LEU A 255 8.39 17.64 8.22
C LEU A 255 7.50 16.55 8.84
N ASN A 256 6.64 15.92 8.04
CA ASN A 256 5.80 14.82 8.48
C ASN A 256 6.64 13.66 9.07
N VAL A 257 7.73 13.26 8.41
CA VAL A 257 8.64 12.21 8.91
C VAL A 257 9.29 12.59 10.25
N LYS A 258 9.67 13.86 10.44
CA LYS A 258 10.24 14.35 11.71
C LYS A 258 9.23 14.34 12.86
N LEU A 259 7.95 14.53 12.58
CA LEU A 259 6.89 14.54 13.60
C LEU A 259 6.46 13.12 14.01
N MET A 260 6.72 12.12 13.17
CA MET A 260 6.44 10.72 13.50
C MET A 260 7.43 10.20 14.55
N PRO A 261 6.98 9.40 15.54
CA PRO A 261 7.87 8.80 16.52
C PRO A 261 8.94 7.95 15.84
N GLN A 262 10.20 8.33 16.00
CA GLN A 262 11.33 7.58 15.50
C GLN A 262 11.81 6.61 16.58
N PRO A 263 12.07 5.33 16.26
CA PRO A 263 12.71 4.42 17.20
C PRO A 263 14.10 4.93 17.53
N GLN A 264 14.48 4.90 18.82
CA GLN A 264 15.81 5.29 19.26
C GLN A 264 16.88 4.51 18.50
N THR A 265 17.72 5.22 17.76
CA THR A 265 18.84 4.66 16.99
C THR A 265 20.06 4.62 17.92
N PRO A 266 20.67 3.46 18.20
CA PRO A 266 21.87 3.39 19.02
C PRO A 266 23.07 4.05 18.32
N SER A 267 24.06 4.49 19.08
CA SER A 267 25.29 5.14 18.60
C SER A 267 26.10 4.31 17.59
N ASN A 268 25.80 3.02 17.42
CA ASN A 268 26.39 2.13 16.40
C ASN A 268 25.37 1.86 15.28
N ALA A 269 24.85 2.93 14.67
CA ALA A 269 23.73 2.91 13.73
C ALA A 269 23.97 2.05 12.46
N GLU A 270 25.23 1.81 12.09
CA GLU A 270 25.58 1.18 10.82
C GLU A 270 25.26 -0.33 10.74
N GLU A 271 25.12 -1.02 11.87
CA GLU A 271 25.10 -2.50 11.87
C GLU A 271 23.71 -3.15 11.96
N ASN A 272 22.62 -2.38 12.03
CA ASN A 272 21.27 -2.95 12.16
C ASN A 272 20.46 -2.81 10.85
N PRO A 273 20.27 -3.90 10.07
CA PRO A 273 19.60 -3.84 8.77
C PRO A 273 18.20 -3.22 8.82
N MET A 274 17.46 -3.43 9.91
CA MET A 274 16.11 -2.88 10.08
C MET A 274 16.11 -1.36 10.30
N ALA A 275 17.05 -0.84 11.10
CA ALA A 275 17.15 0.59 11.37
C ALA A 275 17.65 1.35 10.13
N ASN A 276 18.62 0.80 9.41
CA ASN A 276 19.11 1.36 8.16
C ASN A 276 18.01 1.38 7.08
N SER A 277 17.21 0.31 6.98
CA SER A 277 16.06 0.27 6.06
C SER A 277 15.05 1.38 6.36
N MET A 278 14.70 1.60 7.63
CA MET A 278 13.79 2.69 8.03
C MET A 278 14.39 4.07 7.78
N LYS A 279 15.68 4.28 8.06
CA LYS A 279 16.39 5.53 7.77
C LYS A 279 16.37 5.83 6.27
N THR A 280 16.70 4.85 5.44
CA THR A 280 16.64 4.99 3.98
C THR A 280 15.23 5.30 3.53
N MET A 281 14.20 4.62 4.04
CA MET A 281 12.80 4.93 3.70
C MET A 281 12.41 6.37 4.08
N ASN A 282 12.77 6.81 5.29
CA ASN A 282 12.43 8.14 5.82
C ASN A 282 13.15 9.28 5.09
N VAL A 283 14.33 9.04 4.52
CA VAL A 283 15.09 10.03 3.74
C VAL A 283 14.74 9.97 2.25
N MET A 284 14.62 8.77 1.69
CA MET A 284 14.43 8.59 0.25
C MET A 284 13.02 8.97 -0.19
N MET A 285 11.99 8.69 0.62
CA MET A 285 10.60 8.94 0.20
C MET A 285 10.32 10.45 -0.04
N PRO A 286 10.72 11.39 0.85
CA PRO A 286 10.61 12.83 0.58
C PRO A 286 11.38 13.31 -0.65
N VAL A 287 12.59 12.77 -0.87
CA VAL A 287 13.39 13.14 -2.06
C VAL A 287 12.74 12.62 -3.32
N MET A 288 12.29 11.37 -3.31
CA MET A 288 11.63 10.74 -4.45
C MET A 288 10.33 11.46 -4.81
N SER A 289 9.52 11.84 -3.83
CA SER A 289 8.28 12.56 -4.11
C SER A 289 8.55 13.95 -4.68
N ALA A 290 9.59 14.66 -4.24
CA ALA A 290 9.98 15.93 -4.80
C ALA A 290 10.40 15.78 -6.27
N VAL A 291 11.26 14.79 -6.57
CA VAL A 291 11.69 14.49 -7.94
C VAL A 291 10.50 14.08 -8.82
N MET A 292 9.63 13.20 -8.34
CA MET A 292 8.43 12.78 -9.08
C MET A 292 7.46 13.94 -9.30
N SER A 293 7.27 14.81 -8.30
CA SER A 293 6.41 16.00 -8.46
C SER A 293 6.94 16.97 -9.49
N PHE A 294 8.24 16.91 -9.80
CA PHE A 294 8.87 17.76 -10.81
C PHE A 294 8.52 17.31 -12.23
N THR A 295 8.39 16.00 -12.44
CA THR A 295 8.21 15.38 -13.76
C THR A 295 6.78 14.96 -14.06
N LEU A 296 5.96 14.73 -13.03
CA LEU A 296 4.57 14.33 -13.14
C LEU A 296 3.63 15.56 -13.11
N PRO A 297 2.38 15.42 -13.58
CA PRO A 297 1.38 16.48 -13.49
C PRO A 297 1.24 17.04 -12.07
N SER A 298 1.15 18.37 -12.00
CA SER A 298 1.13 19.12 -10.74
C SER A 298 0.01 18.69 -9.77
N GLY A 299 -1.11 18.16 -10.27
CA GLY A 299 -2.21 17.63 -9.46
C GLY A 299 -1.80 16.50 -8.51
N LEU A 300 -0.85 15.64 -8.91
CA LEU A 300 -0.32 14.60 -8.03
C LEU A 300 0.57 15.18 -6.92
N GLY A 301 1.36 16.21 -7.25
CA GLY A 301 2.14 16.96 -6.26
C GLY A 301 1.27 17.66 -5.23
N LEU A 302 0.14 18.26 -5.66
CA LEU A 302 -0.85 18.86 -4.76
C LEU A 302 -1.42 17.84 -3.76
N TYR A 303 -1.74 16.63 -4.22
CA TYR A 303 -2.17 15.54 -3.34
C TYR A 303 -1.13 15.23 -2.26
N TRP A 304 0.15 15.12 -2.63
CA TRP A 304 1.21 14.86 -1.66
C TRP A 304 1.39 15.99 -0.66
N ILE A 305 1.33 17.24 -1.09
CA ILE A 305 1.40 18.41 -0.19
C ILE A 305 0.23 18.39 0.77
N ALA A 306 -1.01 18.32 0.26
CA ALA A 306 -2.22 18.32 1.07
C ALA A 306 -2.20 17.20 2.11
N GLY A 307 -1.84 15.99 1.67
CA GLY A 307 -1.72 14.85 2.57
C GLY A 307 -0.65 15.05 3.63
N SER A 308 0.50 15.62 3.28
CA SER A 308 1.59 15.85 4.23
C SER A 308 1.25 16.93 5.25
N VAL A 309 0.62 18.02 4.81
CA VAL A 309 0.13 19.07 5.71
C VAL A 309 -0.90 18.52 6.68
N PHE A 310 -1.92 17.81 6.17
CA PHE A 310 -2.92 17.19 7.04
C PHE A 310 -2.27 16.22 8.03
N ARG A 311 -1.39 15.33 7.56
CA ARG A 311 -0.69 14.40 8.43
C ARG A 311 0.19 15.10 9.46
N CYS A 312 0.83 16.23 9.14
CA CYS A 312 1.54 17.03 10.15
C CYS A 312 0.60 17.49 11.26
N ILE A 313 -0.54 18.10 10.89
CA ILE A 313 -1.55 18.57 11.85
C ILE A 313 -2.08 17.40 12.68
N GLN A 314 -2.48 16.31 12.02
CA GLN A 314 -2.94 15.08 12.63
C GLN A 314 -1.88 14.52 13.58
N GLN A 315 -0.61 14.48 13.17
CA GLN A 315 0.49 13.95 13.97
C GLN A 315 0.73 14.78 15.23
N LEU A 316 0.63 16.12 15.14
CA LEU A 316 0.71 16.99 16.32
C LEU A 316 -0.43 16.69 17.31
N VAL A 317 -1.66 16.55 16.82
CA VAL A 317 -2.82 16.21 17.66
C VAL A 317 -2.68 14.83 18.28
N ILE A 318 -2.29 13.82 17.50
CA ILE A 318 -2.14 12.46 18.03
C ILE A 318 -0.94 12.37 18.97
N ASN A 319 0.18 13.04 18.72
CA ASN A 319 1.31 13.09 19.67
C ASN A 319 0.84 13.63 21.03
N LYS A 320 0.13 14.76 21.05
CA LYS A 320 -0.45 15.32 22.27
C LYS A 320 -1.40 14.35 22.97
N TYR A 321 -2.26 13.65 22.22
CA TYR A 321 -3.14 12.61 22.78
C TYR A 321 -2.34 11.42 23.32
N MET A 322 -1.31 10.96 22.62
CA MET A 322 -0.48 9.83 23.04
C MET A 322 0.36 10.14 24.27
N ASP A 323 0.75 11.39 24.50
CA ASP A 323 1.50 11.79 25.69
C ASP A 323 0.64 11.78 26.96
N SER A 324 -0.68 11.89 26.80
CA SER A 324 -1.64 11.74 27.90
C SER A 324 -1.90 10.27 28.30
N ILE A 325 -1.44 9.30 27.52
CA ILE A 325 -1.68 7.87 27.78
C ILE A 325 -0.51 7.31 28.58
N ASP A 326 -0.80 6.77 29.77
CA ASP A 326 0.16 5.98 30.53
C ASP A 326 0.48 4.67 29.79
N LEU A 327 1.77 4.48 29.49
CA LEU A 327 2.27 3.35 28.73
C LEU A 327 2.16 2.04 29.52
N ASP A 328 2.29 2.07 30.86
CA ASP A 328 2.17 0.89 31.71
C ASP A 328 0.71 0.43 31.82
N ASP A 329 -0.23 1.36 31.88
CA ASP A 329 -1.66 1.06 31.76
C ASP A 329 -2.00 0.45 30.40
N LEU A 330 -1.39 0.94 29.32
CA LEU A 330 -1.57 0.37 27.99
C LEU A 330 -1.04 -1.07 27.90
N ILE A 331 0.13 -1.33 28.48
CA ILE A 331 0.72 -2.68 28.57
C ILE A 331 -0.19 -3.61 29.36
N LYS A 332 -0.67 -3.17 30.53
CA LYS A 332 -1.59 -3.94 31.38
C LYS A 332 -2.86 -4.31 30.63
N LYS A 333 -3.51 -3.34 29.98
CA LYS A 333 -4.72 -3.59 29.16
C LYS A 333 -4.47 -4.56 28.01
N ASN A 334 -3.29 -4.51 27.38
CA ASN A 334 -2.93 -5.44 26.31
C ASN A 334 -2.71 -6.86 26.86
N LEU A 335 -2.00 -6.99 27.98
CA LEU A 335 -1.79 -8.27 28.66
C LEU A 335 -3.10 -8.90 29.11
N ASP A 336 -4.02 -8.13 29.69
CA ASP A 336 -5.34 -8.62 30.10
C ASP A 336 -6.13 -9.19 28.91
N LYS A 337 -6.10 -8.51 27.77
CA LYS A 337 -6.75 -8.98 26.53
C LYS A 337 -6.13 -10.27 26.01
N VAL A 338 -4.79 -10.34 26.02
CA VAL A 338 -4.06 -11.53 25.57
C VAL A 338 -4.32 -12.70 26.52
N ASN A 339 -4.28 -12.48 27.84
CA ASN A 339 -4.54 -13.51 28.85
C ASN A 339 -5.97 -14.05 28.78
N LYS A 340 -6.99 -13.18 28.63
CA LYS A 340 -8.38 -13.62 28.39
C LYS A 340 -8.51 -14.48 27.13
N LYS A 341 -7.78 -14.15 26.05
CA LYS A 341 -7.76 -14.97 24.83
C LYS A 341 -7.07 -16.31 25.07
N ARG A 342 -6.00 -16.34 25.86
CA ARG A 342 -5.24 -17.55 26.19
C ARG A 342 -6.00 -18.50 27.11
N GLU A 343 -6.72 -17.96 28.10
CA GLU A 343 -7.63 -18.72 28.95
C GLU A 343 -8.70 -19.45 28.14
N ARG A 344 -9.32 -18.75 27.17
CA ARG A 344 -10.27 -19.35 26.22
C ARG A 344 -9.64 -20.45 25.35
N GLN A 345 -8.32 -20.46 25.21
CA GLN A 345 -7.56 -21.45 24.46
C GLN A 345 -6.92 -22.52 25.39
N GLY A 346 -7.20 -22.49 26.70
CA GLY A 346 -6.59 -23.42 27.67
C GLY A 346 -5.10 -23.22 27.91
N LEU A 347 -4.55 -22.05 27.57
CA LEU A 347 -3.13 -21.73 27.68
C LEU A 347 -2.83 -20.93 28.95
N PRO A 348 -1.65 -21.11 29.59
CA PRO A 348 -1.27 -20.38 30.79
C PRO A 348 -1.14 -18.88 30.52
N GLN A 349 -1.44 -18.07 31.54
CA GLN A 349 -1.31 -16.61 31.49
C GLN A 349 0.15 -16.17 31.32
N ILE A 350 0.31 -15.00 30.70
CA ILE A 350 1.60 -14.30 30.54
C ILE A 350 1.64 -13.21 31.60
N SER A 351 2.62 -13.27 32.51
CA SER A 351 2.83 -12.20 33.49
C SER A 351 3.89 -11.21 32.99
N ALA A 352 3.68 -9.92 33.26
CA ALA A 352 4.66 -8.86 32.93
C ALA A 352 6.01 -9.08 33.64
N SER A 353 5.97 -9.73 34.80
CA SER A 353 7.12 -10.06 35.66
C SER A 353 7.78 -11.39 35.33
N ALA A 354 7.30 -12.13 34.32
CA ALA A 354 7.96 -13.36 33.88
C ALA A 354 9.32 -13.00 33.27
N LYS A 355 10.35 -13.02 34.11
CA LYS A 355 11.67 -13.52 33.75
C LYS A 355 11.44 -14.90 33.18
N THR A 356 11.08 -14.97 31.89
CA THR A 356 10.91 -16.27 31.24
C THR A 356 12.29 -16.87 31.28
N ASN A 357 12.49 -17.85 32.17
CA ASN A 357 13.73 -18.60 32.30
C ASN A 357 14.06 -19.12 30.91
N VAL A 358 15.00 -18.47 30.23
CA VAL A 358 15.51 -18.93 28.93
C VAL A 358 16.25 -20.27 29.06
N ARG A 359 16.41 -20.78 30.30
CA ARG A 359 16.92 -22.12 30.62
C ARG A 359 15.93 -23.26 30.37
N SER A 360 14.60 -23.02 30.39
CA SER A 360 13.64 -24.12 30.18
C SER A 360 13.33 -24.42 28.71
N ILE A 361 14.05 -23.81 27.76
CA ILE A 361 14.01 -24.18 26.34
C ILE A 361 14.93 -25.40 26.05
N GLU A 362 15.71 -25.88 27.02
CA GLU A 362 16.47 -27.14 26.84
C GLU A 362 15.56 -28.39 26.83
N THR A 363 14.36 -28.33 27.41
CA THR A 363 13.50 -29.51 27.57
C THR A 363 12.62 -29.85 26.34
N PRO A 364 12.18 -28.90 25.49
CA PRO A 364 11.57 -29.22 24.20
C PRO A 364 12.61 -29.67 23.14
N ILE A 365 13.87 -29.22 23.24
CA ILE A 365 14.92 -29.51 22.25
C ILE A 365 15.21 -31.02 22.16
N LYS A 366 15.18 -31.76 23.28
CA LYS A 366 15.35 -33.22 23.24
C LYS A 366 14.19 -33.97 22.57
N ASN A 367 12.97 -33.45 22.62
CA ASN A 367 11.80 -34.10 22.02
C ASN A 367 11.61 -33.73 20.54
N VAL A 368 12.00 -32.52 20.12
CA VAL A 368 12.01 -32.14 18.70
C VAL A 368 13.17 -32.79 17.94
N ALA A 369 14.36 -32.88 18.55
CA ALA A 369 15.49 -33.62 17.97
C ALA A 369 15.16 -35.12 17.79
N LYS A 370 14.55 -35.77 18.78
CA LYS A 370 14.08 -37.18 18.64
C LYS A 370 12.96 -37.36 17.60
N SER A 371 12.16 -36.33 17.33
CA SER A 371 11.06 -36.39 16.37
C SER A 371 11.51 -36.16 14.92
N GLN A 372 12.59 -35.38 14.73
CA GLN A 372 13.21 -35.19 13.41
C GLN A 372 14.10 -36.37 13.02
N ASP A 373 14.86 -36.94 13.97
CA ASP A 373 15.67 -38.14 13.70
C ASP A 373 14.79 -39.34 13.32
N ASN A 374 13.66 -39.54 14.02
CA ASN A 374 12.68 -40.57 13.65
C ASN A 374 11.97 -40.34 12.31
N LYS A 375 11.84 -39.08 11.85
CA LYS A 375 11.24 -38.76 10.54
C LYS A 375 12.24 -38.97 9.42
N GLN A 376 13.52 -38.66 9.62
CA GLN A 376 14.59 -38.87 8.65
C GLN A 376 14.89 -40.38 8.49
N SER A 377 14.94 -41.13 9.59
CA SER A 377 15.12 -42.60 9.56
C SER A 377 13.93 -43.31 8.92
N LYS A 378 12.69 -42.88 9.22
CA LYS A 378 11.50 -43.42 8.54
C LYS A 378 11.44 -43.04 7.06
N ALA A 379 11.88 -41.85 6.68
CA ALA A 379 11.95 -41.45 5.27
C ALA A 379 13.01 -42.27 4.51
N ASN A 380 14.19 -42.52 5.09
CA ASN A 380 15.23 -43.34 4.47
C ASN A 380 14.84 -44.81 4.35
N GLU A 381 14.20 -45.39 5.37
CA GLU A 381 13.67 -46.77 5.27
C GLU A 381 12.51 -46.87 4.28
N THR A 382 11.66 -45.84 4.17
CA THR A 382 10.57 -45.83 3.18
C THR A 382 11.16 -45.72 1.77
N SER A 383 12.17 -44.88 1.55
CA SER A 383 12.88 -44.77 0.27
C SER A 383 13.62 -46.07 -0.11
N GLN A 384 14.25 -46.78 0.85
CA GLN A 384 14.85 -48.10 0.60
C GLN A 384 13.80 -49.19 0.29
N SER A 385 12.63 -49.16 0.94
CA SER A 385 11.53 -50.12 0.66
C SER A 385 10.88 -49.88 -0.72
N VAL A 386 10.86 -48.63 -1.18
CA VAL A 386 10.36 -48.26 -2.52
C VAL A 386 11.35 -48.70 -3.61
N SER A 387 12.67 -48.60 -3.35
CA SER A 387 13.70 -48.99 -4.32
C SER A 387 13.94 -50.50 -4.45
N THR A 388 13.60 -51.30 -3.43
CA THR A 388 13.88 -52.75 -3.40
C THR A 388 12.63 -53.61 -3.59
N GLY A 389 11.45 -53.01 -3.70
CA GLY A 389 10.17 -53.70 -3.88
C GLY A 389 9.71 -54.58 -2.71
N LYS A 390 10.49 -54.66 -1.62
CA LYS A 390 10.16 -55.43 -0.42
C LYS A 390 9.28 -54.61 0.51
N ALA A 391 8.11 -55.16 0.86
CA ALA A 391 7.17 -54.52 1.78
C ALA A 391 7.76 -54.47 3.21
N LYS A 392 7.52 -53.37 3.92
CA LYS A 392 7.95 -53.21 5.32
C LYS A 392 7.25 -54.22 6.24
N PRO A 393 7.96 -54.80 7.24
CA PRO A 393 7.38 -55.66 8.26
C PRO A 393 6.23 -54.96 9.00
N GLY A 394 5.06 -55.59 9.10
CA GLY A 394 3.83 -55.07 9.69
C GLY A 394 3.02 -54.12 8.80
N SER A 395 3.49 -53.78 7.59
CA SER A 395 2.80 -52.83 6.71
C SER A 395 1.54 -53.43 6.05
N ILE A 396 0.59 -52.58 5.67
CA ILE A 396 -0.62 -53.00 4.93
C ILE A 396 -0.26 -53.72 3.63
N ARG A 397 0.83 -53.33 2.96
CA ARG A 397 1.31 -53.96 1.73
C ARG A 397 1.85 -55.38 1.97
N GLU A 398 2.52 -55.62 3.10
CA GLU A 398 2.96 -56.97 3.46
C GLU A 398 1.76 -57.86 3.81
N LYS A 399 0.81 -57.35 4.59
CA LYS A 399 -0.44 -58.07 4.90
C LYS A 399 -1.25 -58.37 3.64
N ALA A 400 -1.33 -57.42 2.70
CA ALA A 400 -1.96 -57.63 1.40
C ALA A 400 -1.22 -58.69 0.55
N ASN A 401 0.11 -58.69 0.55
CA ASN A 401 0.90 -59.73 -0.13
C ASN A 401 0.74 -61.11 0.52
N MET A 402 0.64 -61.20 1.85
CA MET A 402 0.38 -62.45 2.55
C MET A 402 -1.02 -62.98 2.23
N VAL A 403 -2.04 -62.12 2.20
CA VAL A 403 -3.40 -62.50 1.79
C VAL A 403 -3.43 -62.93 0.32
N LYS A 404 -2.70 -62.22 -0.56
CA LYS A 404 -2.56 -62.62 -1.97
C LYS A 404 -1.90 -64.00 -2.12
N GLN A 405 -0.79 -64.24 -1.42
CA GLN A 405 -0.11 -65.55 -1.43
C GLN A 405 -0.95 -66.66 -0.80
N PHE A 406 -1.74 -66.34 0.23
CA PHE A 406 -2.69 -67.28 0.82
C PHE A 406 -3.81 -67.64 -0.16
N ASN A 407 -4.34 -66.66 -0.89
CA ASN A 407 -5.36 -66.89 -1.92
C ASN A 407 -4.79 -67.69 -3.10
N GLU A 408 -3.59 -67.36 -3.60
CA GLU A 408 -2.92 -68.10 -4.69
C GLU A 408 -2.62 -69.56 -4.31
N LYS A 409 -2.35 -69.84 -3.03
CA LYS A 409 -2.13 -71.21 -2.53
C LYS A 409 -3.43 -71.99 -2.26
N ASN A 410 -4.57 -71.31 -2.15
CA ASN A 410 -5.86 -71.92 -1.81
C ASN A 410 -6.92 -71.76 -2.91
N THR A 411 -6.57 -71.21 -4.07
CA THR A 411 -7.36 -71.32 -5.30
C THR A 411 -7.23 -72.74 -5.86
N LYS A 412 -8.29 -73.53 -5.71
CA LYS A 412 -8.59 -74.69 -6.56
C LYS A 412 -9.27 -74.24 -7.84
#